data_AF-A0A2D4TRK6-F1
#
_entry.id   AF-A0A2D4TRK6-F1
#
_cell.length_a   1.000
_cell.length_b   1.000
_cell.length_c   1.000
_cell.angle_alpha   90.00
_cell.angle_beta   90.00
_cell.angle_gamma   90.00
#
_symmetry.space_group_name_H-M   'P 1'
#
loop_
_entity.id
_entity.type
_entity.pdbx_description
1 polymer ?
#
loop_
_entity_poly.entity_id
_entity_poly.type
_entity_poly.pdbx_seq_one_letter_code
_entity_poly.pdbx_strand_id
1 'polypeptide(L)'
;MKSEYIIERSTKSQIKDLLYTHHYLKDESKDFKSGYNYGLYKNEVLHVSGCLGACIFTKIPVPEIAVGAFGLPRDQQDGLWELSRLCIHPETQRAEYNITSWFVARCIKIFRKDVNVKAILSYADSAHHEGTIYKATNFKYYGLSDAKKDFWIKQSDGTYIKHSRGSVKGIEGEWRPRSRKHRFLLIYDKNLKKSIKWKETKYQ
;
A
#
# COMPACT_ATOMS: atom_id res chain seq x y z
N MET A 1 -7.50 25.14 4.17
CA MET A 1 -7.67 24.93 2.71
C MET A 1 -6.49 24.14 2.16
N LYS A 2 -6.68 23.34 1.09
CA LYS A 2 -5.61 22.52 0.48
C LYS A 2 -4.35 23.29 0.07
N SER A 3 -4.43 24.61 -0.10
CA SER A 3 -3.31 25.54 -0.33
C SER A 3 -2.36 25.68 0.85
N GLU A 4 -2.78 25.29 2.05
CA GLU A 4 -1.96 25.28 3.27
C GLU A 4 -1.08 24.03 3.37
N TYR A 5 -1.17 23.11 2.40
CA TYR A 5 -0.37 21.90 2.41
C TYR A 5 0.59 21.85 1.23
N ILE A 6 1.77 21.29 1.49
CA ILE A 6 2.78 20.99 0.50
C ILE A 6 3.13 19.51 0.53
N ILE A 7 3.66 19.02 -0.59
CA ILE A 7 4.06 17.62 -0.77
C ILE A 7 5.52 17.61 -1.15
N GLU A 8 6.32 16.86 -0.39
CA GLU A 8 7.75 16.77 -0.59
C GLU A 8 8.23 15.32 -0.68
N ARG A 9 9.39 15.12 -1.31
CA ARG A 9 10.12 13.85 -1.21
C ARG A 9 10.65 13.74 0.22
N SER A 10 10.34 12.63 0.88
CA SER A 10 10.72 12.43 2.28
C SER A 10 11.58 11.19 2.43
N THR A 11 12.51 11.25 3.38
CA THR A 11 13.26 10.11 3.86
C THR A 11 12.37 9.17 4.66
N LYS A 12 12.82 7.91 4.83
CA LYS A 12 12.10 6.93 5.65
C LYS A 12 11.92 7.42 7.09
N SER A 13 12.92 8.08 7.68
CA SER A 13 12.87 8.60 9.05
C SER A 13 11.81 9.70 9.21
N GLN A 14 11.73 10.65 8.27
CA GLN A 14 10.76 11.76 8.33
C GLN A 14 9.29 11.33 8.34
N ILE A 15 8.97 10.14 7.82
CA ILE A 15 7.59 9.63 7.76
C ILE A 15 7.34 8.46 8.72
N LYS A 16 8.39 8.00 9.40
CA LYS A 16 8.37 6.78 10.23
C LYS A 16 7.38 6.93 11.38
N ASP A 17 7.45 8.04 12.08
CA ASP A 17 6.68 8.27 13.31
C ASP A 17 5.18 8.30 13.01
N LEU A 18 4.77 8.95 11.92
CA LEU A 18 3.38 8.94 11.47
C LEU A 18 2.88 7.51 11.22
N LEU A 19 3.66 6.70 10.49
CA LEU A 19 3.27 5.33 10.15
C LEU A 19 3.24 4.42 11.38
N TYR A 20 4.22 4.53 12.27
CA TYR A 20 4.27 3.75 13.50
C TYR A 20 3.19 4.14 14.50
N THR A 21 2.66 5.36 14.41
CA THR A 21 1.63 5.83 15.34
C THR A 21 0.21 5.59 14.81
N HIS A 22 -0.01 5.79 13.50
CA HIS A 22 -1.37 5.90 12.94
C HIS A 22 -1.70 4.92 11.82
N HIS A 23 -0.71 4.24 11.22
CA HIS A 23 -1.03 3.27 10.17
C HIS A 23 -1.67 2.02 10.78
N TYR A 24 -2.68 1.45 10.14
CA TYR A 24 -3.42 0.27 10.66
C TYR A 24 -2.50 -0.94 10.90
N LEU A 25 -1.46 -1.13 10.07
CA LEU A 25 -0.45 -2.19 10.25
C LEU A 25 0.61 -1.93 11.34
N LYS A 26 0.52 -0.86 12.14
CA LYS A 26 1.56 -0.55 13.14
C LYS A 26 1.78 -1.68 14.14
N ASP A 27 0.71 -2.37 14.52
CA ASP A 27 0.75 -3.47 15.49
C ASP A 27 1.03 -4.83 14.82
N GLU A 28 0.90 -4.89 13.50
CA GLU A 28 1.12 -6.11 12.70
C GLU A 28 2.51 -6.15 12.03
N SER A 29 3.19 -5.01 11.95
CA SER A 29 4.40 -4.84 11.16
C SER A 29 5.43 -4.01 11.91
N LYS A 30 6.53 -4.65 12.31
CA LYS A 30 7.64 -3.99 13.01
C LYS A 30 8.32 -2.89 12.18
N ASP A 31 8.27 -2.99 10.85
CA ASP A 31 8.89 -2.04 9.94
C ASP A 31 8.20 -2.05 8.56
N PHE A 32 8.39 -1.00 7.77
CA PHE A 32 7.84 -0.87 6.43
C PHE A 32 8.93 -0.78 5.35
N LYS A 33 8.61 -1.34 4.17
CA LYS A 33 9.44 -1.14 2.97
C LYS A 33 9.32 0.32 2.53
N SER A 34 10.44 0.89 2.12
CA SER A 34 10.55 2.26 1.65
C SER A 34 11.20 2.28 0.27
N GLY A 35 10.94 3.34 -0.48
CA GLY A 35 11.50 3.56 -1.81
C GLY A 35 11.23 5.01 -2.18
N TYR A 36 10.14 5.24 -2.88
CA TYR A 36 9.66 6.58 -3.19
C TYR A 36 8.64 7.04 -2.15
N ASN A 37 9.15 7.68 -1.09
CA ASN A 37 8.29 8.25 -0.06
C ASN A 37 7.97 9.72 -0.31
N TYR A 38 6.71 10.08 -0.10
CA TYR A 38 6.22 11.44 -0.17
C TYR A 38 5.52 11.77 1.14
N GLY A 39 5.86 12.91 1.72
CA GLY A 39 5.24 13.47 2.91
C GLY A 39 4.25 14.58 2.57
N LEU A 40 3.16 14.67 3.33
CA LEU A 40 2.25 15.81 3.38
C LEU A 40 2.63 16.67 4.58
N TYR A 41 2.89 17.94 4.35
CA TYR A 41 3.28 18.89 5.39
C TYR A 41 2.42 20.15 5.32
N LYS A 42 2.31 20.88 6.42
CA LYS A 42 1.81 22.25 6.36
C LYS A 42 2.83 23.13 5.63
N ASN A 43 2.33 24.14 4.93
CA ASN A 43 3.13 25.15 4.28
C ASN A 43 3.66 26.14 5.32
N GLU A 44 4.61 25.68 6.12
CA GLU A 44 5.25 26.43 7.19
C GLU A 44 6.75 26.23 7.17
N VAL A 45 7.48 27.19 7.73
CA VAL A 45 8.93 27.13 7.81
C VAL A 45 9.33 25.96 8.73
N LEU A 46 10.23 25.09 8.25
CA LEU A 46 10.82 23.96 8.98
C LEU A 46 9.89 22.78 9.34
N HIS A 47 8.67 22.70 8.78
CA HIS A 47 7.75 21.56 9.02
C HIS A 47 7.53 21.24 10.51
N VAL A 48 7.34 22.29 11.33
CA VAL A 48 7.24 22.17 12.81
C VAL A 48 6.12 21.24 13.27
N SER A 49 5.02 21.17 12.51
CA SER A 49 3.89 20.27 12.73
C SER A 49 4.19 18.80 12.39
N GLY A 50 5.38 18.53 11.84
CA GLY A 50 5.79 17.21 11.39
C GLY A 50 5.05 16.73 10.14
N CYS A 51 5.24 15.45 9.83
CA CYS A 51 4.61 14.79 8.70
C CYS A 51 3.14 14.47 9.01
N LEU A 52 2.21 15.04 8.23
CA LEU A 52 0.76 14.85 8.38
C LEU A 52 0.19 13.77 7.44
N GLY A 53 1.02 13.24 6.54
CA GLY A 53 0.61 12.22 5.59
C GLY A 53 1.79 11.56 4.94
N ALA A 54 1.73 10.25 4.73
CA ALA A 54 2.77 9.48 4.08
C ALA A 54 2.17 8.66 2.92
N CYS A 55 2.79 8.75 1.75
CA CYS A 55 2.49 7.92 0.58
C CYS A 55 3.79 7.30 0.08
N ILE A 56 3.87 5.97 0.06
CA ILE A 56 5.08 5.25 -0.32
C ILE A 56 4.82 4.40 -1.55
N PHE A 57 5.69 4.57 -2.56
CA PHE A 57 5.80 3.64 -3.68
C PHE A 57 7.06 2.78 -3.57
N THR A 58 6.91 1.47 -3.73
CA THR A 58 8.02 0.51 -3.77
C THR A 58 7.95 -0.34 -5.02
N LYS A 59 9.04 -1.04 -5.34
CA LYS A 59 8.95 -2.13 -6.32
C LYS A 59 7.98 -3.20 -5.81
N ILE A 60 7.41 -3.95 -6.74
CA ILE A 60 6.61 -5.13 -6.41
C ILE A 60 7.48 -6.11 -5.57
N PRO A 61 6.94 -6.67 -4.47
CA PRO A 61 7.75 -7.42 -3.52
C PRO A 61 8.15 -8.81 -4.01
N VAL A 62 7.37 -9.41 -4.92
CA VAL A 62 7.60 -10.75 -5.46
C VAL A 62 7.18 -10.84 -6.93
N PRO A 63 7.95 -11.51 -7.81
CA PRO A 63 7.66 -11.64 -9.24
C PRO A 63 6.28 -12.21 -9.56
N GLU A 64 5.77 -13.10 -8.72
CA GLU A 64 4.51 -13.81 -8.91
C GLU A 64 3.31 -12.85 -9.02
N ILE A 65 3.43 -11.64 -8.47
CA ILE A 65 2.41 -10.60 -8.66
C ILE A 65 2.39 -10.13 -10.11
N ALA A 66 3.54 -9.87 -10.73
CA ALA A 66 3.63 -9.44 -12.13
C ALA A 66 3.20 -10.58 -13.08
N VAL A 67 3.63 -11.81 -12.79
CA VAL A 67 3.20 -13.02 -13.51
C VAL A 67 1.68 -13.16 -13.41
N GLY A 68 1.12 -13.09 -12.20
CA GLY A 68 -0.30 -13.29 -11.97
C GLY A 68 -1.18 -12.15 -12.51
N ALA A 69 -0.71 -10.90 -12.46
CA ALA A 69 -1.45 -9.75 -12.95
C ALA A 69 -1.39 -9.61 -14.47
N PHE A 70 -0.22 -9.84 -15.08
CA PHE A 70 0.06 -9.43 -16.46
C PHE A 70 0.61 -10.55 -17.35
N GLY A 71 0.84 -11.76 -16.81
CA GLY A 71 1.45 -12.86 -17.55
C GLY A 71 2.92 -12.64 -17.91
N LEU A 72 3.62 -11.75 -17.18
CA LEU A 72 5.01 -11.41 -17.47
C LEU A 72 5.99 -12.50 -16.99
N PRO A 73 7.15 -12.65 -17.63
CA PRO A 73 8.29 -13.38 -17.07
C PRO A 73 8.72 -12.84 -15.69
N ARG A 74 9.33 -13.70 -14.86
CA ARG A 74 9.68 -13.38 -13.46
C ARG A 74 10.67 -12.21 -13.33
N ASP A 75 11.54 -12.04 -14.31
CA ASP A 75 12.56 -11.01 -14.41
C ASP A 75 12.02 -9.68 -14.99
N GLN A 76 10.81 -9.67 -15.53
CA GLN A 76 10.21 -8.47 -16.15
C GLN A 76 9.29 -7.72 -15.18
N GLN A 77 9.91 -6.96 -14.26
CA GLN A 77 9.19 -6.10 -13.32
C GLN A 77 9.46 -4.60 -13.52
N ASP A 78 10.24 -4.24 -14.55
CA ASP A 78 10.57 -2.84 -14.81
C ASP A 78 9.33 -1.99 -15.08
N GLY A 79 9.25 -0.86 -14.37
CA GLY A 79 8.12 0.06 -14.39
C GLY A 79 6.87 -0.42 -13.63
N LEU A 80 6.94 -1.54 -12.90
CA LEU A 80 5.87 -2.01 -12.03
C LEU A 80 6.11 -1.58 -10.58
N TRP A 81 5.15 -0.87 -10.02
CA TRP A 81 5.25 -0.28 -8.69
C TRP A 81 4.07 -0.66 -7.82
N GLU A 82 4.27 -0.61 -6.50
CA GLU A 82 3.26 -0.82 -5.48
C GLU A 82 3.13 0.45 -4.64
N LEU A 83 1.90 0.97 -4.47
CA LEU A 83 1.56 1.89 -3.40
C LEU A 83 1.48 1.07 -2.10
N SER A 84 2.59 1.01 -1.39
CA SER A 84 2.81 0.02 -0.32
C SER A 84 2.34 0.52 1.04
N ARG A 85 2.32 1.83 1.26
CA ARG A 85 1.81 2.47 2.48
C ARG A 85 1.13 3.79 2.15
N LEU A 86 0.00 4.02 2.80
CA LEU A 86 -0.73 5.28 2.80
C LEU A 86 -1.27 5.54 4.19
N CYS A 87 -0.97 6.71 4.74
CA CYS A 87 -1.51 7.16 6.01
C CYS A 87 -1.68 8.66 5.97
N ILE A 88 -2.79 9.16 6.49
CA ILE A 88 -2.98 10.58 6.80
C ILE A 88 -3.20 10.66 8.31
N HIS A 89 -2.62 11.67 8.95
CA HIS A 89 -2.83 11.93 10.37
C HIS A 89 -4.34 12.06 10.66
N PRO A 90 -4.89 11.38 11.68
CA PRO A 90 -6.34 11.33 11.90
C PRO A 90 -7.00 12.70 12.04
N GLU A 91 -6.33 13.67 12.66
CA GLU A 91 -6.86 15.04 12.78
C GLU A 91 -6.91 15.74 11.42
N THR A 92 -5.87 15.59 10.61
CA THR A 92 -5.85 16.16 9.25
C THR A 92 -6.92 15.51 8.37
N GLN A 93 -7.09 14.20 8.48
CA GLN A 93 -8.12 13.45 7.75
C GLN A 93 -9.55 13.90 8.13
N ARG A 94 -9.79 14.23 9.40
CA ARG A 94 -11.08 14.76 9.86
C ARG A 94 -11.31 16.22 9.45
N ALA A 95 -10.26 17.03 9.50
CA ALA A 95 -10.36 18.47 9.26
C ALA A 95 -10.51 18.83 7.77
N GLU A 96 -9.88 18.07 6.86
CA GLU A 96 -9.84 18.42 5.44
C GLU A 96 -10.50 17.34 4.57
N TYR A 97 -11.68 17.66 4.05
CA TYR A 97 -12.45 16.78 3.17
C TYR A 97 -11.65 16.41 1.91
N ASN A 98 -11.63 15.11 1.58
CA ASN A 98 -10.89 14.55 0.43
C ASN A 98 -9.37 14.78 0.45
N ILE A 99 -8.74 15.06 1.60
CA ILE A 99 -7.30 15.26 1.67
C ILE A 99 -6.52 14.02 1.19
N THR A 100 -6.98 12.82 1.55
CA THR A 100 -6.29 11.57 1.16
C THR A 100 -6.26 11.39 -0.36
N SER A 101 -7.40 11.53 -1.05
CA SER A 101 -7.44 11.34 -2.51
C SER A 101 -6.68 12.44 -3.25
N TRP A 102 -6.76 13.69 -2.78
CA TRP A 102 -5.96 14.80 -3.30
C TRP A 102 -4.46 14.54 -3.15
N PHE A 103 -4.03 14.09 -1.96
CA PHE A 103 -2.63 13.79 -1.65
C PHE A 103 -2.11 12.66 -2.55
N VAL A 104 -2.81 11.52 -2.61
CA VAL A 104 -2.43 10.37 -3.43
C VAL A 104 -2.34 10.76 -4.91
N ALA A 105 -3.32 11.49 -5.45
CA ALA A 105 -3.30 11.91 -6.85
C ALA A 105 -2.07 12.77 -7.18
N ARG A 106 -1.68 13.69 -6.29
CA ARG A 106 -0.47 14.51 -6.47
C ARG A 106 0.81 13.71 -6.29
N CYS A 107 0.89 12.82 -5.31
CA CYS A 107 2.02 11.91 -5.15
C CYS A 107 2.25 11.06 -6.40
N ILE A 108 1.19 10.47 -6.98
CA ILE A 108 1.28 9.71 -8.24
C ILE A 108 1.78 10.60 -9.39
N LYS A 109 1.29 11.84 -9.48
CA LYS A 109 1.72 12.79 -10.52
C LYS A 109 3.20 13.15 -10.40
N ILE A 110 3.70 13.39 -9.19
CA ILE A 110 5.13 13.68 -8.94
C ILE A 110 5.95 12.44 -9.23
N PHE A 111 5.56 11.30 -8.67
CA PHE A 111 6.25 10.02 -8.82
C PHE A 111 6.49 9.61 -10.28
N ARG A 112 5.49 9.81 -11.15
CA ARG A 112 5.60 9.51 -12.58
C ARG A 112 6.55 10.42 -13.36
N LYS A 113 6.96 11.55 -12.79
CA LYS A 113 8.01 12.40 -13.37
C LYS A 113 9.40 11.90 -12.99
N ASP A 114 9.52 11.30 -11.80
CA ASP A 114 10.79 10.84 -11.25
C ASP A 114 11.20 9.47 -11.84
N VAL A 115 10.23 8.62 -12.19
CA VAL A 115 10.50 7.27 -12.69
C VAL A 115 9.58 6.83 -13.83
N ASN A 116 10.04 5.85 -14.59
CA ASN A 116 9.20 5.11 -15.52
C ASN A 116 8.13 4.30 -14.76
N VAL A 117 6.85 4.57 -15.03
CA VAL A 117 5.71 3.88 -14.41
C VAL A 117 4.82 3.29 -15.50
N LYS A 118 4.84 1.97 -15.63
CA LYS A 118 3.91 1.21 -16.48
C LYS A 118 2.62 0.87 -15.74
N ALA A 119 2.72 0.51 -14.46
CA ALA A 119 1.56 0.29 -13.60
C ALA A 119 1.88 0.55 -12.11
N ILE A 120 0.85 0.92 -11.36
CA ILE A 120 0.86 1.01 -9.89
C ILE A 120 -0.22 0.07 -9.35
N LEU A 121 0.21 -0.88 -8.52
CA LEU A 121 -0.66 -1.77 -7.74
C LEU A 121 -0.89 -1.17 -6.36
N SER A 122 -2.11 -1.29 -5.85
CA SER A 122 -2.37 -1.12 -4.43
C SER A 122 -3.17 -2.30 -3.91
N TYR A 123 -2.70 -2.86 -2.79
CA TYR A 123 -3.47 -3.83 -2.02
C TYR A 123 -4.13 -3.13 -0.85
N ALA A 124 -5.44 -3.23 -0.75
CA ALA A 124 -6.17 -2.83 0.44
C ALA A 124 -6.62 -4.07 1.20
N ASP A 125 -6.33 -4.16 2.50
CA ASP A 125 -6.91 -5.21 3.33
C ASP A 125 -8.43 -5.03 3.38
N SER A 126 -9.18 -6.10 3.08
CA SER A 126 -10.65 -6.08 3.12
C SER A 126 -11.20 -5.81 4.52
N ALA A 127 -10.42 -6.06 5.57
CA ALA A 127 -10.84 -5.81 6.95
C ALA A 127 -10.69 -4.34 7.39
N HIS A 128 -9.95 -3.52 6.65
CA HIS A 128 -9.51 -2.20 7.14
C HIS A 128 -9.81 -1.02 6.20
N HIS A 129 -10.31 -1.27 4.98
CA HIS A 129 -10.49 -0.21 3.99
C HIS A 129 -11.78 -0.30 3.20
N GLU A 130 -12.51 0.80 3.20
CA GLU A 130 -13.53 1.12 2.21
C GLU A 130 -12.84 1.77 0.99
N GLY A 131 -13.02 1.21 -0.21
CA GLY A 131 -12.26 1.52 -1.43
C GLY A 131 -12.46 2.92 -2.03
N THR A 132 -12.98 3.87 -1.25
CA THR A 132 -13.32 5.25 -1.62
C THR A 132 -12.13 6.01 -2.22
N ILE A 133 -10.93 5.86 -1.64
CA ILE A 133 -9.71 6.52 -2.14
C ILE A 133 -9.33 6.02 -3.54
N TYR A 134 -9.51 4.72 -3.80
CA TYR A 134 -9.14 4.10 -5.07
C TYR A 134 -10.07 4.52 -6.21
N LYS A 135 -11.37 4.62 -5.93
CA LYS A 135 -12.35 5.21 -6.86
C LYS A 135 -11.96 6.64 -7.23
N ALA A 136 -11.55 7.45 -6.26
CA ALA A 136 -11.19 8.86 -6.46
C ALA A 136 -9.85 9.07 -7.19
N THR A 137 -8.98 8.05 -7.28
CA THR A 137 -7.62 8.16 -7.84
C THR A 137 -7.43 7.36 -9.13
N ASN A 138 -8.54 7.06 -9.84
CA ASN A 138 -8.58 6.34 -11.12
C ASN A 138 -8.07 4.89 -11.09
N PHE A 139 -7.92 4.29 -9.90
CA PHE A 139 -7.60 2.87 -9.82
C PHE A 139 -8.80 2.04 -10.30
N LYS A 140 -8.51 0.99 -11.07
CA LYS A 140 -9.47 -0.03 -11.45
C LYS A 140 -9.38 -1.21 -10.50
N TYR A 141 -10.52 -1.81 -10.18
CA TYR A 141 -10.62 -2.90 -9.22
C TYR A 141 -10.62 -4.26 -9.91
N TYR A 142 -9.87 -5.21 -9.34
CA TYR A 142 -9.58 -6.53 -9.93
C TYR A 142 -9.90 -7.68 -8.97
N GLY A 143 -10.92 -7.49 -8.13
CA GLY A 143 -11.36 -8.49 -7.17
C GLY A 143 -10.42 -8.68 -5.99
N LEU A 144 -10.75 -9.67 -5.16
CA LEU A 144 -9.96 -10.09 -4.01
C LEU A 144 -8.81 -11.01 -4.43
N SER A 145 -7.68 -10.93 -3.73
CA SER A 145 -6.57 -11.88 -3.83
C SER A 145 -7.02 -13.31 -3.56
N ASP A 146 -6.24 -14.30 -3.98
CA ASP A 146 -6.58 -15.70 -3.73
C ASP A 146 -6.62 -16.00 -2.23
N ALA A 147 -7.48 -16.94 -1.83
CA ALA A 147 -7.58 -17.36 -0.45
C ALA A 147 -6.29 -18.07 -0.01
N LYS A 148 -5.77 -17.67 1.15
CA LYS A 148 -4.57 -18.26 1.75
C LYS A 148 -4.83 -18.53 3.23
N LYS A 149 -4.01 -19.38 3.83
CA LYS A 149 -4.00 -19.60 5.28
C LYS A 149 -2.67 -19.14 5.86
N ASP A 150 -2.71 -18.62 7.07
CA ASP A 150 -1.56 -18.34 7.91
C ASP A 150 -1.44 -19.40 8.99
N PHE A 151 -0.20 -19.77 9.32
CA PHE A 151 0.06 -20.65 10.46
C PHE A 151 0.19 -19.83 11.73
N TRP A 152 -0.45 -20.27 12.81
CA TRP A 152 -0.44 -19.64 14.11
C TRP A 152 0.16 -20.60 15.13
N ILE A 153 1.27 -20.20 15.74
CA ILE A 153 2.03 -21.00 16.68
C ILE A 153 1.38 -20.89 18.05
N LYS A 154 1.04 -22.03 18.64
CA LYS A 154 0.52 -22.09 20.00
C LYS A 154 1.65 -21.79 20.98
N GLN A 155 1.40 -20.88 21.90
CA GLN A 155 2.31 -20.51 22.98
C GLN A 155 2.03 -21.36 24.23
N SER A 156 2.98 -21.40 25.16
CA SER A 156 2.84 -22.17 26.41
C SER A 156 1.69 -21.70 27.31
N ASP A 157 1.28 -20.44 27.18
CA ASP A 157 0.15 -19.83 27.90
C ASP A 157 -1.22 -20.08 27.22
N GLY A 158 -1.24 -20.85 26.12
CA GLY A 158 -2.44 -21.14 25.34
C GLY A 158 -2.79 -20.07 24.29
N THR A 159 -2.05 -18.97 24.23
CA THR A 159 -2.22 -17.95 23.18
C THR A 159 -1.62 -18.38 21.85
N TYR A 160 -1.84 -17.60 20.80
CA TYR A 160 -1.34 -17.89 19.46
C TYR A 160 -0.64 -16.69 18.85
N ILE A 161 0.56 -16.92 18.28
CA ILE A 161 1.33 -15.91 17.56
C ILE A 161 1.40 -16.29 16.08
N LYS A 162 1.09 -15.34 15.20
CA LYS A 162 1.16 -15.53 13.76
C LYS A 162 2.60 -15.80 13.31
N HIS A 163 2.81 -16.92 12.63
CA HIS A 163 4.09 -17.24 12.01
C HIS A 163 4.31 -16.38 10.76
N SER A 164 5.44 -15.68 10.70
CA SER A 164 5.73 -14.75 9.61
C SER A 164 6.74 -15.30 8.59
N ARG A 165 7.71 -16.12 9.02
CA ARG A 165 8.78 -16.69 8.17
C ARG A 165 9.38 -17.96 8.79
N GLY A 166 9.82 -18.90 7.95
CA GLY A 166 10.52 -20.12 8.37
C GLY A 166 9.65 -21.37 8.25
N SER A 167 10.25 -22.54 8.48
CA SER A 167 9.53 -23.82 8.46
C SER A 167 8.52 -23.92 9.61
N VAL A 168 7.40 -24.60 9.38
CA VAL A 168 6.37 -24.92 10.39
C VAL A 168 6.42 -26.39 10.82
N LYS A 169 7.35 -27.18 10.25
CA LYS A 169 7.44 -28.61 10.52
C LYS A 169 7.79 -28.85 12.00
N GLY A 170 6.94 -29.61 12.69
CA GLY A 170 7.13 -29.95 14.11
C GLY A 170 6.76 -28.84 15.09
N ILE A 171 6.21 -27.72 14.62
CA ILE A 171 5.72 -26.65 15.50
C ILE A 171 4.24 -26.89 15.79
N GLU A 172 3.86 -26.86 17.07
CA GLU A 172 2.45 -26.93 17.47
C GLU A 172 1.72 -25.64 17.11
N GLY A 173 0.57 -25.77 16.45
CA GLY A 173 -0.18 -24.62 15.99
C GLY A 173 -1.29 -25.01 15.02
N GLU A 174 -1.92 -24.00 14.42
CA GLU A 174 -3.06 -24.19 13.53
C GLU A 174 -3.05 -23.26 12.32
N TRP A 175 -3.71 -23.72 11.25
CA TRP A 175 -3.85 -22.96 10.01
C TRP A 175 -5.17 -22.17 10.02
N ARG A 176 -5.08 -20.84 10.10
CA ARG A 176 -6.23 -19.95 10.06
C ARG A 176 -6.39 -19.29 8.69
N PRO A 177 -7.61 -19.06 8.18
CA PRO A 177 -7.83 -18.26 6.97
C PRO A 177 -7.20 -16.88 7.11
N ARG A 178 -6.49 -16.42 6.08
CA ARG A 178 -5.95 -15.07 5.99
C ARG A 178 -7.00 -14.13 5.37
N SER A 179 -7.08 -12.89 5.85
CA SER A 179 -7.81 -11.82 5.17
C SER A 179 -7.37 -11.72 3.70
N ARG A 180 -8.34 -11.55 2.81
CA ARG A 180 -8.07 -11.37 1.38
C ARG A 180 -7.83 -9.88 1.13
N LYS A 181 -7.02 -9.56 0.13
CA LYS A 181 -6.70 -8.18 -0.20
C LYS A 181 -7.44 -7.77 -1.47
N HIS A 182 -8.08 -6.62 -1.47
CA HIS A 182 -8.60 -5.99 -2.67
C HIS A 182 -7.44 -5.57 -3.58
N ARG A 183 -7.55 -5.90 -4.87
CA ARG A 183 -6.56 -5.56 -5.89
C ARG A 183 -7.00 -4.33 -6.67
N PHE A 184 -6.21 -3.28 -6.61
CA PHE A 184 -6.42 -2.06 -7.36
C PHE A 184 -5.22 -1.81 -8.28
N LEU A 185 -5.45 -1.60 -9.59
CA LEU A 185 -4.39 -1.24 -10.53
C LEU A 185 -4.68 0.09 -11.21
N LEU A 186 -3.62 0.87 -11.36
CA LEU A 186 -3.54 2.02 -12.24
C LEU A 186 -2.52 1.71 -13.33
N ILE A 187 -2.97 1.53 -14.57
CA ILE A 187 -2.13 1.06 -15.68
C ILE A 187 -1.98 2.20 -16.69
N TYR A 188 -0.74 2.55 -17.00
CA TYR A 188 -0.37 3.59 -17.96
C TYR A 188 0.13 3.02 -19.28
N ASP A 189 0.81 1.88 -19.24
CA ASP A 189 1.32 1.21 -20.43
C ASP A 189 0.19 0.46 -21.16
N LYS A 190 -0.01 0.78 -22.44
CA LYS A 190 -1.09 0.22 -23.27
C LYS A 190 -0.90 -1.26 -23.55
N ASN A 191 0.33 -1.74 -23.69
CA ASN A 191 0.62 -3.14 -23.96
C ASN A 191 0.41 -3.97 -22.70
N LEU A 192 0.85 -3.46 -21.56
CA LEU A 192 0.60 -4.06 -20.25
C LEU A 192 -0.89 -4.13 -19.94
N LYS A 193 -1.66 -3.10 -20.32
CA LYS A 193 -3.12 -3.12 -20.18
C LYS A 193 -3.77 -4.25 -20.98
N LYS A 194 -3.26 -4.56 -22.18
CA LYS A 194 -3.75 -5.68 -23.01
C LYS A 194 -3.38 -7.04 -22.44
N SER A 195 -2.30 -7.14 -21.66
CA SER A 195 -1.83 -8.40 -21.07
C SER A 195 -2.45 -8.71 -19.71
N ILE A 196 -3.33 -7.85 -19.19
CA ILE A 196 -3.98 -8.05 -17.89
C ILE A 196 -4.70 -9.40 -17.84
N LYS A 197 -4.39 -10.19 -16.82
CA LYS A 197 -4.98 -11.52 -16.56
C LYS A 197 -6.08 -11.45 -15.51
N TRP A 198 -6.04 -10.46 -14.63
CA TRP A 198 -7.11 -10.25 -13.68
C TRP A 198 -8.34 -9.64 -14.34
N LYS A 199 -9.51 -10.14 -13.96
CA LYS A 199 -10.80 -9.61 -14.43
C LYS A 199 -11.14 -8.31 -13.71
N GLU A 200 -11.31 -7.22 -14.45
CA GLU A 200 -11.83 -5.97 -13.88
C GLU A 200 -13.27 -6.19 -13.40
N THR A 201 -13.57 -5.71 -12.20
CA THR A 201 -14.90 -5.78 -11.59
C THR A 201 -15.26 -4.44 -10.95
N LYS A 202 -16.55 -4.24 -10.64
CA LYS A 202 -16.98 -3.08 -9.86
C LYS A 202 -16.64 -3.32 -8.38
N TYR A 203 -16.04 -2.33 -7.74
CA TYR A 203 -15.88 -2.34 -6.29
C TYR A 203 -17.26 -2.08 -5.66
N GLN A 204 -17.82 -3.15 -5.08
CA GLN A 204 -19.07 -3.13 -4.31
C GLN A 204 -18.81 -2.45 -2.97
#